data_AF-A0A6A4UAS2-F1
#
_entry.id   AF-A0A6A4UAS2-F1
#
_cell.length_a   1.000
_cell.length_b   1.000
_cell.length_c   1.000
_cell.angle_alpha   90.00
_cell.angle_beta   90.00
_cell.angle_gamma   90.00
#
_symmetry.space_group_name_H-M   'P 1'
#
loop_
_entity.id
_entity.type
_entity.pdbx_description
1 polymer ?
#
loop_
_entity_poly.entity_id
_entity_poly.type
_entity_poly.pdbx_seq_one_letter_code
_entity_poly.pdbx_strand_id
1 'polypeptide(L)'
;MNRTVIIGAIVVLLAAGGYYQFSYKPAQEAAAAAVEAAAKAEADAKAAEEAAAKAAEEAAAAAQKAADEAAAAAAATTEAATTAVTDAAAALDPANFNADSVVALIDGSTLDDATKATLKTAVEAARANPALVADTIAQVKTALGM
;
A
#
# COMPACT_ATOMS: atom_id res chain seq x y z
N MET A 1 43.05 -69.58 46.92
CA MET A 1 42.85 -68.27 46.27
C MET A 1 43.66 -67.25 47.03
N ASN A 2 44.75 -66.75 46.44
CA ASN A 2 45.75 -65.97 47.18
C ASN A 2 45.17 -64.59 47.50
N ARG A 3 45.33 -64.12 48.75
CA ARG A 3 44.78 -62.82 49.19
C ARG A 3 45.18 -61.68 48.24
N THR A 4 46.38 -61.75 47.66
CA THR A 4 46.88 -60.82 46.65
C THR A 4 46.08 -60.82 45.34
N VAL A 5 45.53 -61.97 44.93
CA VAL A 5 44.71 -62.12 43.71
C VAL A 5 43.29 -61.58 43.93
N ILE A 6 42.74 -61.74 45.14
CA ILE A 6 41.41 -61.21 45.50
C ILE A 6 41.46 -59.67 45.57
N ILE A 7 42.52 -59.10 46.15
CA ILE A 7 42.70 -57.64 46.24
C ILE A 7 42.93 -57.04 44.85
N GLY A 8 43.71 -57.69 43.98
CA GLY A 8 43.88 -57.25 42.59
C GLY A 8 42.59 -57.23 41.78
N ALA A 9 41.72 -58.23 41.94
CA ALA A 9 40.42 -58.28 41.26
C ALA A 9 39.44 -57.19 41.75
N ILE A 10 39.45 -56.87 43.04
CA ILE A 10 38.63 -55.81 43.63
C ILE A 10 39.10 -54.43 43.15
N VAL A 11 40.40 -54.20 43.03
CA VAL A 11 40.94 -52.93 42.52
C VAL A 11 40.62 -52.73 41.04
N VAL A 12 40.65 -53.78 40.22
CA VAL A 12 40.25 -53.70 38.80
C VAL A 12 38.74 -53.47 38.65
N LEU A 13 37.90 -54.08 39.50
CA LEU A 13 36.46 -53.81 39.54
C LEU A 13 36.12 -52.40 40.05
N LEU A 14 36.88 -51.87 41.01
CA LEU A 14 36.73 -50.49 41.50
C LEU A 14 37.26 -49.46 40.51
N ALA A 15 38.31 -49.77 39.75
CA ALA A 15 38.81 -48.93 38.67
C ALA A 15 37.84 -48.93 37.46
N ALA A 16 37.27 -50.09 37.12
CA ALA A 16 36.24 -50.19 36.07
C ALA A 16 34.92 -49.52 36.51
N GLY A 17 34.49 -49.70 37.76
CA GLY A 17 33.32 -49.02 38.33
C GLY A 17 33.53 -47.51 38.52
N GLY A 18 34.75 -47.09 38.87
CA GLY A 18 35.15 -45.69 38.97
C GLY A 18 35.24 -44.99 37.62
N TYR A 19 35.75 -45.67 36.58
CA TYR A 19 35.77 -45.14 35.20
C TYR A 19 34.35 -44.99 34.63
N TYR A 20 33.44 -45.93 34.93
CA TYR A 20 32.04 -45.83 34.51
C TYR A 20 31.29 -44.69 35.24
N GLN A 21 31.50 -44.50 36.54
CA GLN A 21 30.82 -43.41 37.27
C GLN A 21 31.41 -42.02 37.01
N PHE A 22 32.72 -41.92 36.77
CA PHE A 22 33.42 -40.63 36.63
C PHE A 22 33.49 -40.12 35.18
N SER A 23 33.43 -41.00 34.18
CA SER A 23 33.47 -40.58 32.77
C SER A 23 32.11 -40.61 32.06
N TYR A 24 31.16 -41.46 32.44
CA TYR A 24 29.87 -41.59 31.72
C TYR A 24 28.79 -40.61 32.18
N LYS A 25 28.76 -40.26 33.47
CA LYS A 25 27.76 -39.35 34.06
C LYS A 25 27.93 -37.89 33.58
N PRO A 26 29.11 -37.27 33.64
CA PRO A 26 29.31 -35.92 33.11
C PRO A 26 29.25 -35.87 31.58
N ALA A 27 29.59 -36.97 30.88
CA ALA A 27 29.42 -37.05 29.43
C ALA A 27 27.94 -37.11 29.00
N GLN A 28 27.08 -37.81 29.76
CA GLN A 28 25.63 -37.79 29.52
C GLN A 28 24.99 -36.45 29.89
N GLU A 29 25.41 -35.82 30.98
CA GLU A 29 24.91 -34.48 31.35
C GLU A 29 25.34 -33.42 30.33
N ALA A 30 26.57 -33.50 29.80
CA ALA A 30 27.03 -32.65 28.70
C ALA A 30 26.27 -32.92 27.40
N ALA A 31 25.98 -34.19 27.08
CA ALA A 31 25.16 -34.55 25.93
C ALA A 31 23.71 -34.06 26.08
N ALA A 32 23.10 -34.18 27.26
CA ALA A 32 21.77 -33.67 27.56
C ALA A 32 21.72 -32.14 27.45
N ALA A 33 22.70 -31.43 28.01
CA ALA A 33 22.82 -29.98 27.89
C ALA A 33 23.01 -29.52 26.43
N ALA A 34 23.76 -30.29 25.62
CA ALA A 34 23.93 -30.01 24.20
C ALA A 34 22.62 -30.21 23.40
N VAL A 35 21.84 -31.26 23.73
CA VAL A 35 20.52 -31.49 23.13
C VAL A 35 19.52 -30.39 23.53
N GLU A 36 19.52 -29.96 24.79
CA GLU A 36 18.66 -28.87 25.25
C GLU A 36 19.04 -27.53 24.60
N ALA A 37 20.34 -27.23 24.48
CA ALA A 37 20.81 -26.05 23.77
C ALA A 37 20.46 -26.08 22.28
N ALA A 38 20.55 -27.25 21.62
CA ALA A 38 20.14 -27.42 20.24
C ALA A 38 18.62 -27.24 20.07
N ALA A 39 17.81 -27.82 20.96
CA ALA A 39 16.35 -27.67 20.95
C ALA A 39 15.93 -26.21 21.18
N LYS A 40 16.63 -25.49 22.08
CA LYS A 40 16.40 -24.05 22.29
C LYS A 40 16.78 -23.23 21.05
N ALA A 41 17.92 -23.52 20.43
CA ALA A 41 18.32 -22.84 19.19
C ALA A 41 17.33 -23.07 18.04
N GLU A 42 16.79 -24.29 17.91
CA GLU A 42 15.74 -24.59 16.92
C GLU A 42 14.43 -23.84 17.23
N ALA A 43 14.04 -23.75 18.51
CA ALA A 43 12.87 -22.99 18.92
C ALA A 43 13.03 -21.48 18.65
N ASP A 44 14.20 -20.92 18.97
CA ASP A 44 14.53 -19.51 18.72
C ASP A 44 14.55 -19.21 17.21
N ALA A 45 15.08 -20.14 16.39
CA ALA A 45 15.06 -20.02 14.92
C ALA A 45 13.63 -20.03 14.36
N LYS A 46 12.77 -20.96 14.81
CA LYS A 46 11.35 -21.00 14.41
C LYS A 46 10.60 -19.74 14.82
N ALA A 47 10.84 -19.23 16.02
CA ALA A 47 10.24 -17.99 16.48
C ALA A 47 10.69 -16.78 15.63
N ALA A 48 11.96 -16.73 15.21
CA ALA A 48 12.46 -15.71 14.31
C ALA A 48 11.84 -15.80 12.90
N GLU A 49 11.67 -17.01 12.35
CA GLU A 49 10.98 -17.23 11.08
C GLU A 49 9.51 -16.80 11.12
N GLU A 50 8.77 -17.15 12.18
CA GLU A 50 7.38 -16.73 12.37
C GLU A 50 7.26 -15.20 12.52
N ALA A 51 8.19 -14.56 13.23
CA ALA A 51 8.22 -13.11 13.36
C ALA A 51 8.50 -12.43 12.01
N ALA A 52 9.43 -12.98 11.21
CA ALA A 52 9.73 -12.47 9.88
C ALA A 52 8.54 -12.65 8.92
N ALA A 53 7.83 -13.79 8.98
CA ALA A 53 6.64 -14.04 8.19
C ALA A 53 5.52 -13.04 8.52
N LYS A 54 5.24 -12.81 9.82
CA LYS A 54 4.25 -11.81 10.25
C LYS A 54 4.61 -10.40 9.80
N ALA A 55 5.88 -10.00 9.93
CA ALA A 55 6.32 -8.70 9.45
C ALA A 55 6.16 -8.54 7.93
N ALA A 56 6.41 -9.62 7.16
CA ALA A 56 6.20 -9.62 5.71
C ALA A 56 4.70 -9.53 5.34
N GLU A 57 3.82 -10.24 6.06
CA GLU A 57 2.36 -10.16 5.87
C GLU A 57 1.82 -8.76 6.20
N GLU A 58 2.25 -8.16 7.32
CA GLU A 58 1.86 -6.80 7.70
C GLU A 58 2.35 -5.76 6.67
N ALA A 59 3.58 -5.90 6.18
CA ALA A 59 4.11 -5.04 5.12
C ALA A 59 3.32 -5.18 3.81
N ALA A 60 2.95 -6.41 3.42
CA ALA A 60 2.13 -6.66 2.24
C ALA A 60 0.72 -6.08 2.39
N ALA A 61 0.08 -6.22 3.56
CA ALA A 61 -1.23 -5.64 3.84
C ALA A 61 -1.20 -4.10 3.81
N ALA A 62 -0.15 -3.49 4.39
CA ALA A 62 0.05 -2.04 4.33
C ALA A 62 0.26 -1.54 2.90
N ALA A 63 1.05 -2.26 2.09
CA ALA A 63 1.25 -1.94 0.68
C ALA A 63 -0.05 -2.04 -0.14
N GLN A 64 -0.85 -3.09 0.09
CA GLN A 64 -2.14 -3.25 -0.57
C GLN A 64 -3.10 -2.10 -0.21
N LYS A 65 -3.20 -1.75 1.07
CA LYS A 65 -4.04 -0.63 1.52
C LYS A 65 -3.64 0.69 0.88
N ALA A 66 -2.34 0.96 0.77
CA ALA A 66 -1.83 2.16 0.10
C ALA A 66 -2.15 2.16 -1.41
N ALA A 67 -2.06 1.00 -2.07
CA ALA A 67 -2.44 0.87 -3.47
C ALA A 67 -3.96 1.09 -3.68
N ASP A 68 -4.80 0.54 -2.81
CA ASP A 68 -6.26 0.71 -2.87
C ASP A 68 -6.66 2.18 -2.64
N GLU A 69 -6.03 2.87 -1.69
CA GLU A 69 -6.25 4.30 -1.44
C GLU A 69 -5.83 5.16 -2.63
N ALA A 70 -4.70 4.86 -3.26
CA ALA A 70 -4.25 5.56 -4.46
C ALA A 70 -5.20 5.32 -5.64
N ALA A 71 -5.70 4.10 -5.82
CA ALA A 71 -6.67 3.77 -6.85
C ALA A 71 -8.01 4.50 -6.62
N ALA A 72 -8.49 4.55 -5.38
CA ALA A 72 -9.70 5.29 -5.02
C ALA A 72 -9.57 6.80 -5.28
N ALA A 73 -8.42 7.40 -4.94
CA ALA A 73 -8.16 8.81 -5.21
C ALA A 73 -8.11 9.13 -6.72
N ALA A 74 -7.50 8.25 -7.51
CA ALA A 74 -7.45 8.38 -8.97
C ALA A 74 -8.85 8.26 -9.60
N ALA A 75 -9.67 7.32 -9.12
CA ALA A 75 -11.06 7.16 -9.54
C ALA A 75 -11.89 8.40 -9.22
N ALA A 76 -11.81 8.91 -7.99
CA ALA A 76 -12.51 10.13 -7.57
C ALA A 76 -12.11 11.37 -8.39
N THR A 77 -10.82 11.49 -8.73
CA THR A 77 -10.32 12.58 -9.59
C THR A 77 -10.89 12.47 -11.01
N THR A 78 -10.96 11.25 -11.56
CA THR A 78 -11.53 10.99 -12.89
C THR A 78 -13.02 11.27 -12.92
N GLU A 79 -13.75 10.85 -11.89
CA GLU A 79 -15.18 11.13 -11.74
C GLU A 79 -15.44 12.63 -11.66
N ALA A 80 -14.72 13.35 -10.79
CA ALA A 80 -14.83 14.81 -10.68
C ALA A 80 -14.52 15.52 -12.00
N ALA A 81 -13.50 15.08 -12.74
CA ALA A 81 -13.19 15.63 -14.07
C ALA A 81 -14.32 15.33 -15.08
N THR A 82 -14.89 14.13 -15.06
CA THR A 82 -15.99 13.74 -15.96
C THR A 82 -17.26 14.54 -15.66
N THR A 83 -17.59 14.74 -14.39
CA THR A 83 -18.70 15.61 -13.96
C THR A 83 -18.47 17.04 -14.41
N ALA A 84 -17.28 17.61 -14.18
CA ALA A 84 -16.96 18.96 -14.62
C ALA A 84 -17.09 19.15 -16.14
N VAL A 85 -16.64 18.17 -16.95
CA VAL A 85 -16.81 18.19 -18.40
C VAL A 85 -18.29 18.10 -18.80
N THR A 86 -19.06 17.25 -18.12
CA THR A 86 -20.50 17.08 -18.40
C THR A 86 -21.29 18.33 -18.05
N ASP A 87 -21.01 18.94 -16.89
CA ASP A 87 -21.63 20.18 -16.44
C ASP A 87 -21.28 21.35 -17.38
N ALA A 88 -20.02 21.43 -17.83
CA ALA A 88 -19.60 22.41 -18.83
C ALA A 88 -20.31 22.20 -20.17
N ALA A 89 -20.45 20.95 -20.63
CA ALA A 89 -21.17 20.64 -21.87
C ALA A 89 -22.67 20.99 -21.76
N ALA A 90 -23.30 20.72 -20.62
CA ALA A 90 -24.69 21.08 -20.36
C ALA A 90 -24.92 22.59 -20.30
N ALA A 91 -23.98 23.35 -19.72
CA ALA A 91 -24.02 24.81 -19.71
C ALA A 91 -23.82 25.42 -21.11
N LEU A 92 -23.16 24.69 -22.02
CA LEU A 92 -23.00 25.06 -23.43
C LEU A 92 -24.08 24.42 -24.34
N ASP A 93 -25.25 24.08 -23.79
CA ASP A 93 -26.41 23.66 -24.55
C ASP A 93 -27.29 24.88 -24.94
N PRO A 94 -27.50 25.16 -26.24
CA PRO A 94 -28.35 26.25 -26.65
C PRO A 94 -29.83 26.08 -26.23
N ALA A 95 -30.30 24.84 -26.00
CA ALA A 95 -31.68 24.59 -25.55
C ALA A 95 -31.90 24.99 -24.08
N ASN A 96 -30.85 24.92 -23.26
CA ASN A 96 -30.86 25.25 -21.83
C ASN A 96 -30.01 26.49 -21.52
N PHE A 97 -29.92 27.42 -22.48
CA PHE A 97 -29.02 28.56 -22.41
C PHE A 97 -29.18 29.37 -21.12
N ASN A 98 -28.07 29.51 -20.39
CA ASN A 98 -27.95 30.38 -19.24
C ASN A 98 -26.71 31.26 -19.42
N ALA A 99 -26.94 32.55 -19.67
CA ALA A 99 -25.88 33.52 -19.90
C ALA A 99 -24.89 33.61 -18.72
N ASP A 100 -25.37 33.57 -17.48
CA ASP A 100 -24.51 33.65 -16.28
C ASP A 100 -23.60 32.42 -16.17
N SER A 101 -24.12 31.23 -16.47
CA SER A 101 -23.32 29.99 -16.50
C SER A 101 -22.26 30.00 -17.59
N VAL A 102 -22.61 30.47 -18.79
CA VAL A 102 -21.66 30.56 -19.93
C VAL A 102 -20.58 31.61 -19.65
N VAL A 103 -20.95 32.77 -19.06
CA VAL A 103 -20.00 33.80 -18.62
C VAL A 103 -19.04 33.23 -17.58
N ALA A 104 -19.53 32.49 -16.58
CA ALA A 104 -18.69 31.86 -15.57
C ALA A 104 -17.68 30.85 -16.18
N LEU A 105 -18.11 30.06 -17.17
CA LEU A 105 -17.22 29.17 -17.92
C LEU A 105 -16.14 29.94 -18.70
N ILE A 106 -16.52 31.03 -19.37
CA ILE A 106 -15.56 31.89 -20.08
C ILE A 106 -14.55 32.48 -19.10
N ASP A 107 -14.99 32.97 -17.95
CA ASP A 107 -14.11 33.55 -16.94
C ASP A 107 -13.11 32.53 -16.36
N GLY A 108 -13.57 31.30 -16.12
CA GLY A 108 -12.73 30.19 -15.65
C GLY A 108 -11.80 29.58 -16.72
N SER A 109 -11.97 29.92 -18.00
CA SER A 109 -11.15 29.37 -19.09
C SER A 109 -9.73 29.93 -19.11
N THR A 110 -8.83 29.26 -19.84
CA THR A 110 -7.45 29.72 -20.07
C THR A 110 -7.31 30.70 -21.24
N LEU A 111 -8.43 31.22 -21.76
CA LEU A 111 -8.43 32.23 -22.81
C LEU A 111 -7.80 33.54 -22.34
N ASP A 112 -7.28 34.34 -23.26
CA ASP A 112 -6.80 35.68 -22.95
C ASP A 112 -7.98 36.64 -22.64
N ASP A 113 -7.69 37.71 -21.89
CA ASP A 113 -8.72 38.63 -21.41
C ASP A 113 -9.48 39.34 -22.54
N ALA A 114 -8.84 39.60 -23.69
CA ALA A 114 -9.49 40.25 -24.82
C ALA A 114 -10.51 39.29 -25.48
N THR A 115 -10.14 38.02 -25.64
CA THR A 115 -11.07 36.98 -26.11
C THR A 115 -12.22 36.78 -25.13
N LYS A 116 -11.94 36.69 -23.82
CA LYS A 116 -13.00 36.58 -22.79
C LYS A 116 -13.98 37.75 -22.83
N ALA A 117 -13.49 38.98 -22.92
CA ALA A 117 -14.34 40.17 -23.00
C ALA A 117 -15.24 40.17 -24.25
N THR A 118 -14.68 39.73 -25.39
CA THR A 118 -15.41 39.61 -26.65
C THR A 118 -16.53 38.57 -26.55
N LEU A 119 -16.23 37.37 -26.04
CA LEU A 119 -17.22 36.30 -25.87
C LEU A 119 -18.32 36.68 -24.87
N LYS A 120 -17.97 37.31 -23.74
CA LYS A 120 -18.96 37.79 -22.76
C LYS A 120 -19.93 38.80 -23.37
N THR A 121 -19.42 39.70 -24.22
CA THR A 121 -20.28 40.66 -24.94
C THR A 121 -21.25 39.95 -25.90
N ALA A 122 -20.79 38.90 -26.61
CA ALA A 122 -21.65 38.09 -27.46
C ALA A 122 -22.71 37.32 -26.64
N VAL A 123 -22.35 36.78 -25.47
CA VAL A 123 -23.28 36.10 -24.56
C VAL A 123 -24.36 37.05 -24.03
N GLU A 124 -24.02 38.28 -23.69
CA GLU A 124 -25.01 39.31 -23.32
C GLU A 124 -25.92 39.71 -24.49
N ALA A 125 -25.39 39.77 -25.72
CA ALA A 125 -26.22 39.99 -26.90
C ALA A 125 -27.19 38.81 -27.15
N ALA A 126 -26.74 37.57 -26.93
CA ALA A 126 -27.58 36.37 -27.00
C ALA A 126 -28.64 36.33 -25.89
N ARG A 127 -28.32 36.85 -24.68
CA ARG A 127 -29.29 37.04 -23.58
C ARG A 127 -30.46 37.92 -24.02
N ALA A 128 -30.18 38.98 -24.79
CA ALA A 128 -31.20 39.89 -25.31
C ALA A 128 -31.91 39.37 -26.58
N ASN A 129 -31.32 38.42 -27.30
CA ASN A 129 -31.84 37.89 -28.55
C ASN A 129 -31.67 36.35 -28.66
N PRO A 130 -32.73 35.57 -28.40
CA PRO A 130 -32.71 34.12 -28.47
C PRO A 130 -32.29 33.55 -29.83
N ALA A 131 -32.48 34.28 -30.93
CA ALA A 131 -32.07 33.83 -32.27
C ALA A 131 -30.54 33.72 -32.42
N LEU A 132 -29.78 34.45 -31.59
CA LEU A 132 -28.30 34.46 -31.61
C LEU A 132 -27.68 33.41 -30.68
N VAL A 133 -28.48 32.74 -29.84
CA VAL A 133 -27.99 31.80 -28.81
C VAL A 133 -27.22 30.64 -29.43
N ALA A 134 -27.77 30.02 -30.48
CA ALA A 134 -27.13 28.87 -31.12
C ALA A 134 -25.76 29.22 -31.71
N ASP A 135 -25.68 30.33 -32.45
CA ASP A 135 -24.43 30.80 -33.06
C ASP A 135 -23.40 31.25 -32.01
N THR A 136 -23.86 31.94 -30.96
CA THR A 136 -22.99 32.40 -29.86
C THR A 136 -22.40 31.21 -29.10
N ILE A 137 -23.21 30.19 -28.80
CA ILE A 137 -22.73 28.98 -28.13
C ILE A 137 -21.74 28.21 -29.02
N ALA A 138 -21.98 28.15 -30.33
CA ALA A 138 -21.01 27.55 -31.27
C ALA A 138 -19.67 28.32 -31.29
N GLN A 139 -19.72 29.66 -31.21
CA GLN A 139 -18.53 30.50 -31.12
C GLN A 139 -17.76 30.25 -29.81
N VAL A 140 -18.46 30.14 -28.68
CA VAL A 140 -17.84 29.84 -27.37
C VAL A 140 -17.18 28.46 -27.39
N LYS A 141 -17.85 27.43 -27.92
CA LYS A 141 -17.27 26.09 -28.07
C LYS A 141 -15.98 26.09 -28.90
N THR A 142 -16.03 26.77 -30.05
CA THR A 142 -14.86 26.91 -30.94
C THR A 142 -13.69 27.59 -30.24
N ALA A 143 -13.95 28.65 -29.47
CA ALA A 143 -12.92 29.34 -28.70
C ALA A 143 -12.33 28.46 -27.60
N LEU A 144 -13.16 27.66 -26.93
CA LEU A 144 -12.74 26.71 -25.89
C LEU A 144 -12.06 25.44 -26.46
N GLY A 145 -12.06 25.25 -27.78
CA GLY A 145 -11.48 24.08 -28.45
C GLY A 145 -12.30 22.79 -28.31
N MET A 146 -13.60 22.92 -28.06
CA MET A 146 -14.58 21.82 -28.03
C MET A 146 -15.24 21.63 -29.39
#